data_AF-A0A1H2PYZ9-F1
#
_entry.id   AF-A0A1H2PYZ9-F1
#
_cell.length_a   1.000
_cell.length_b   1.000
_cell.length_c   1.000
_cell.angle_alpha   90.00
_cell.angle_beta   90.00
_cell.angle_gamma   90.00
#
_symmetry.space_group_name_H-M   'P 1'
#
loop_
_entity.id
_entity.type
_entity.pdbx_description
1 polymer ?
#
loop_
_entity_poly.entity_id
_entity_poly.type
_entity_poly.pdbx_seq_one_letter_code
_entity_poly.pdbx_strand_id
1 'polypeptide(L)' 'MTDNTFAQLWNAIDDLPLVFKVDLLHWDKLTDERLKTKILREGQLFYPLQQQVRSG' A
#
# COMPACT_ATOMS: atom_id res chain seq x y z
N MET A 1 2.87 -5.52 -8.23
CA MET A 1 3.75 -5.91 -7.09
C MET A 1 3.79 -7.43 -7.00
N THR A 2 4.90 -8.05 -6.60
CA THR A 2 4.93 -9.50 -6.36
C THR A 2 4.49 -9.83 -4.93
N ASP A 3 4.00 -11.05 -4.71
CA ASP A 3 3.57 -11.51 -3.38
C ASP A 3 4.67 -11.43 -2.33
N ASN A 4 5.91 -11.76 -2.72
CA ASN A 4 7.05 -11.71 -1.82
C ASN A 4 7.36 -10.27 -1.41
N THR A 5 7.38 -9.33 -2.38
CA THR A 5 7.56 -7.91 -2.09
C THR A 5 6.47 -7.37 -1.18
N PHE A 6 5.21 -7.78 -1.39
CA PHE A 6 4.11 -7.38 -0.52
C PHE A 6 4.29 -7.93 0.91
N ALA A 7 4.62 -9.21 1.06
CA ALA A 7 4.83 -9.84 2.37
C ALA A 7 5.99 -9.18 3.15
N GLN A 8 7.08 -8.82 2.47
CA GLN A 8 8.19 -8.10 3.08
C GLN A 8 7.77 -6.72 3.58
N LEU A 9 7.01 -5.97 2.79
CA LEU A 9 6.49 -4.65 3.19
C LEU A 9 5.47 -4.76 4.32
N TRP A 10 4.60 -5.77 4.29
CA TRP A 10 3.66 -6.06 5.36
C TRP A 10 4.38 -6.26 6.69
N ASN A 11 5.35 -7.17 6.72
CA ASN A 11 6.10 -7.46 7.95
C ASN A 11 6.86 -6.24 8.45
N ALA A 12 7.49 -5.48 7.56
CA ALA A 12 8.20 -4.26 7.93
C ALA A 12 7.29 -3.20 8.56
N ILE A 13 6.02 -3.10 8.12
CA ILE A 13 5.03 -2.18 8.69
C ILE A 13 4.48 -2.70 10.00
N ASP A 14 4.25 -4.01 10.12
CA ASP A 14 3.79 -4.67 11.35
C ASP A 14 4.82 -4.54 12.49
N ASP A 15 6.10 -4.58 12.15
CA ASP A 15 7.22 -4.39 13.10
C ASP A 15 7.42 -2.94 13.54
N LEU A 16 6.74 -1.96 12.91
CA LEU A 16 6.86 -0.56 13.33
C LEU A 16 6.19 -0.35 14.70
N PRO A 17 6.78 0.48 15.59
CA PRO A 17 6.20 0.82 16.88
C PRO A 17 5.05 1.84 16.71
N LEU A 18 4.03 1.46 15.93
CA LEU A 18 2.90 2.31 15.64
C LEU A 18 1.96 2.33 16.85
N VAL A 19 1.47 3.52 17.18
CA VAL A 19 0.48 3.71 18.24
C VAL A 19 -0.87 3.09 17.84
N PHE A 20 -1.08 2.85 16.54
CA PHE A 20 -2.29 2.27 15.97
C PHE A 20 -1.96 1.26 14.88
N LYS A 21 -2.85 0.28 14.71
CA LYS A 21 -2.75 -0.73 13.64
C LYS A 21 -2.91 -0.07 12.28
N VAL A 22 -2.09 -0.49 11.32
CA VAL A 22 -2.24 -0.14 9.90
C VAL A 22 -2.67 -1.38 9.13
N ASP A 23 -3.83 -1.32 8.50
CA ASP A 23 -4.28 -2.38 7.60
C ASP A 23 -3.77 -2.11 6.18
N LEU A 24 -3.20 -3.14 5.56
CA LEU A 24 -2.65 -3.09 4.21
C LEU A 24 -3.48 -3.94 3.26
N LEU A 25 -3.56 -3.54 2.00
CA LEU A 25 -4.25 -4.28 0.95
C LEU A 25 -3.33 -4.45 -0.25
N HIS A 26 -3.30 -5.66 -0.81
CA HIS A 26 -2.58 -5.89 -2.06
C HIS A 26 -3.43 -5.38 -3.23
N TRP A 27 -3.13 -4.19 -3.73
CA TRP A 27 -3.92 -3.50 -4.75
C TRP A 27 -4.23 -4.38 -5.98
N ASP A 28 -3.21 -5.03 -6.54
CA ASP A 28 -3.37 -5.85 -7.76
C ASP A 28 -4.25 -7.11 -7.55
N LYS A 29 -4.44 -7.53 -6.29
CA LYS A 29 -5.25 -8.70 -5.93
C LYS A 29 -6.61 -8.33 -5.36
N LEU A 30 -6.87 -7.05 -5.14
CA LEU A 30 -8.17 -6.60 -4.67
C LEU A 30 -9.19 -6.83 -5.80
N THR A 31 -10.20 -7.66 -5.56
CA THR A 31 -11.24 -7.96 -6.56
C THR A 31 -12.51 -7.13 -6.34
N ASP A 32 -12.62 -6.44 -5.20
CA ASP A 32 -13.76 -5.57 -4.91
C ASP A 32 -13.60 -4.21 -5.62
N GLU A 33 -14.25 -4.10 -6.77
CA GLU A 33 -14.23 -2.90 -7.62
C GLU A 33 -14.91 -1.69 -6.96
N ARG A 34 -15.90 -1.92 -6.09
CA ARG A 34 -16.56 -0.83 -5.35
C ARG A 34 -15.59 -0.24 -4.33
N LEU A 35 -14.84 -1.09 -3.63
CA LEU A 35 -13.81 -0.65 -2.70
C LEU A 35 -12.68 0.09 -3.42
N LYS A 36 -12.19 -0.44 -4.56
CA LYS A 36 -11.20 0.28 -5.39
C LYS A 36 -11.67 1.68 -5.78
N THR A 37 -12.89 1.79 -6.27
CA THR A 37 -13.48 3.07 -6.68
C THR A 37 -13.55 4.05 -5.51
N LYS A 38 -13.94 3.56 -4.33
CA LYS A 38 -13.98 4.39 -3.11
C LYS A 38 -12.58 4.87 -2.72
N ILE A 39 -11.58 3.97 -2.72
CA ILE A 39 -10.18 4.31 -2.40
C ILE A 39 -9.65 5.37 -3.36
N LEU A 40 -9.91 5.25 -4.67
CA LEU A 40 -9.44 6.24 -5.66
C LEU A 40 -10.13 7.60 -5.51
N ARG A 41 -11.40 7.63 -5.10
CA ARG A 41 -12.18 8.87 -4.94
C ARG A 41 -11.87 9.61 -3.64
N GLU A 42 -11.72 8.87 -2.54
CA GLU A 42 -11.67 9.41 -1.19
C GLU A 42 -10.30 9.29 -0.53
N GLY A 43 -9.41 8.47 -1.10
CA GLY A 43 -8.07 8.24 -0.57
C GLY A 43 -7.15 9.43 -0.81
N GLN A 44 -6.12 9.52 0.02
CA GLN A 44 -5.04 10.50 -0.12
C GLN A 44 -3.77 9.82 -0.60
N LEU A 45 -3.14 10.41 -1.62
CA LEU A 45 -1.86 9.92 -2.13
C LEU A 45 -0.73 10.44 -1.25
N PHE A 46 0.00 9.53 -0.60
CA PHE A 46 1.17 9.88 0.23
C PHE A 46 2.46 9.98 -0.58
N TYR A 47 2.67 9.08 -1.54
CA TYR A 47 3.88 9.01 -2.36
C TYR A 47 3.52 9.01 -3.85
N PRO A 48 3.76 10.12 -4.58
CA PRO A 48 3.52 10.16 -6.02
C PRO A 48 4.53 9.29 -6.78
N LEU A 49 4.05 8.58 -7.81
CA LEU A 49 4.84 7.64 -8.62
C LEU A 49 6.14 8.23 -9.20
N GLN A 50 6.24 9.55 -9.35
CA GLN A 50 7.46 10.21 -9.84
C GLN A 50 8.64 10.20 -8.84
N GLN A 51 8.42 9.91 -7.55
CA GLN A 51 9.50 9.90 -6.55
C GLN A 51 10.30 8.59 -6.52
N GLN A 52 9.90 7.54 -7.24
CA GLN A 52 10.63 6.27 -7.28
C GLN A 52 11.78 6.23 -8.32
N VAL A 53 11.96 7.28 -9.14
CA VAL A 53 12.97 7.31 -10.24
C VAL A 53 14.30 7.97 -9.84
N ARG A 54 14.48 8.42 -8.59
CA ARG A 54 15.74 9.04 -8.14
C ARG A 54 16.30 8.39 -6.88
N SER A 55 16.71 7.14 -7.02
CA SER A 55 17.70 6.49 -6.15
C SER A 55 18.33 5.36 -6.97
N GLY A 56 19.16 5.75 -7.93
CA GLY A 56 20.11 4.88 -8.63
C GLY A 56 21.52 5.20 -8.17
#